data_AF-A0A522ET83-F1
#
_entry.id   AF-A0A522ET83-F1
#
_cell.length_a   1.000
_cell.length_b   1.000
_cell.length_c   1.000
_cell.angle_alpha   90.00
_cell.angle_beta   90.00
_cell.angle_gamma   90.00
#
_symmetry.space_group_name_H-M   'P 1'
#
loop_
_entity.id
_entity.type
_entity.pdbx_description
1 polymer ?
#
loop_
_entity_poly.entity_id
_entity_poly.type
_entity_poly.pdbx_seq_one_letter_code
_entity_poly.pdbx_strand_id
1 'polypeptide(L)'
;AKRTGKSYEEVKKLLSELQKMEVLSYLPQTDKPQLSLPVARMDARDIVISEDILKKRKERARERTDAMIHYVESKTKCRSQMLLAYFGETDSYRCGVCDFCIERNKLEMSSLEFETVKEQVKELLYNKPMELAELVNAVRNSKEDKTIKVVQWLVDNEKLFYNEENKLAWKK
;
A
#
# COMPACT_ATOMS: atom_id res chain seq x y z
N ALA A 1 -12.73 48.48 29.74
CA ALA A 1 -11.57 49.29 30.18
C ALA A 1 -11.39 50.51 29.29
N LYS A 2 -10.76 50.42 28.10
CA LYS A 2 -10.52 51.59 27.23
C LYS A 2 -11.78 52.37 26.80
N ARG A 3 -12.89 51.69 26.53
CA ARG A 3 -14.18 52.34 26.14
C ARG A 3 -14.99 52.86 27.33
N THR A 4 -14.72 52.39 28.54
CA THR A 4 -15.54 52.66 29.75
C THR A 4 -14.81 53.48 30.81
N GLY A 5 -13.53 53.82 30.61
CA GLY A 5 -12.70 54.59 31.54
C GLY A 5 -12.39 53.90 32.88
N LYS A 6 -12.88 52.67 33.10
CA LYS A 6 -12.73 51.92 34.35
C LYS A 6 -11.56 50.94 34.34
N SER A 7 -11.07 50.59 35.52
CA SER A 7 -10.00 49.59 35.68
C SER A 7 -10.46 48.21 35.21
N TYR A 8 -9.50 47.34 34.87
CA TYR A 8 -9.82 45.98 34.38
C TYR A 8 -10.56 45.15 35.44
N GLU A 9 -10.16 45.28 36.71
CA GLU A 9 -10.76 44.57 37.85
C GLU A 9 -12.19 45.04 38.12
N GLU A 10 -12.44 46.35 38.05
CA GLU A 10 -13.79 46.91 38.21
C GLU A 10 -14.74 46.41 37.12
N VAL A 11 -14.28 46.36 35.87
CA VAL A 11 -15.08 45.84 34.75
C VAL A 11 -15.39 44.35 34.95
N LYS A 12 -14.42 43.56 35.40
CA LYS A 12 -14.63 42.13 35.69
C LYS A 12 -15.62 41.90 36.83
N LYS A 13 -15.59 42.75 37.87
CA LYS A 13 -16.54 42.70 38.99
C LYS A 13 -17.96 43.04 38.54
N LEU A 14 -18.13 44.14 37.79
CA LEU A 14 -19.41 44.56 37.23
C LEU A 14 -20.02 43.49 36.30
N LEU A 15 -19.21 42.91 35.40
CA LEU A 15 -19.68 41.84 34.52
C LEU A 15 -20.09 40.58 35.29
N SER A 16 -19.37 40.24 36.36
CA SER A 16 -19.74 39.14 37.26
C SER A 16 -21.05 39.42 38.01
N GLU A 17 -21.29 40.65 38.46
CA GLU A 17 -22.54 41.05 39.13
C GLU A 17 -23.72 41.00 38.16
N LEU A 18 -23.56 41.48 36.93
CA LEU A 18 -24.60 41.40 35.89
C LEU A 18 -24.92 39.95 35.50
N GLN A 19 -23.92 39.05 35.51
CA GLN A 19 -24.15 37.63 35.32
C GLN A 19 -24.94 37.01 36.49
N LYS A 20 -24.67 37.41 37.73
CA LYS A 20 -25.44 36.95 38.91
C LYS A 20 -26.90 37.41 38.86
N MET A 21 -27.16 38.56 38.24
CA MET A 21 -28.51 39.08 37.99
C MET A 21 -29.16 38.45 36.74
N GLU A 22 -28.51 37.47 36.10
CA GLU A 22 -28.96 36.78 34.88
C GLU A 22 -29.20 37.69 33.67
N VAL A 23 -28.62 38.90 33.68
CA VAL A 23 -28.76 39.87 32.57
C VAL A 23 -27.85 39.51 31.38
N LEU A 24 -26.74 38.80 31.63
CA LEU A 24 -25.79 38.39 30.61
C LEU A 24 -25.07 37.09 30.98
N SER A 25 -24.48 36.43 29.98
CA SER A 25 -23.53 35.33 30.19
C SER A 25 -22.10 35.86 29.99
N TYR A 26 -21.34 35.95 31.08
CA TYR A 26 -19.95 36.39 31.05
C TYR A 26 -19.00 35.19 31.08
N LEU A 27 -18.22 35.06 30.01
CA LEU A 27 -17.10 34.12 29.93
C LEU A 27 -15.80 34.89 30.23
N PRO A 28 -15.14 34.64 31.38
CA PRO A 28 -13.92 35.34 31.74
C PRO A 28 -12.77 34.96 30.81
N GLN A 29 -11.94 35.93 30.46
CA GLN A 29 -10.70 35.68 29.72
C GLN A 29 -9.80 34.72 30.51
N THR A 30 -9.27 33.72 29.82
CA THR A 30 -8.45 32.66 30.40
C THR A 30 -7.13 32.56 29.63
N ASP A 31 -6.01 32.40 30.33
CA ASP A 31 -4.67 32.27 29.72
C ASP A 31 -4.34 30.83 29.27
N LYS A 32 -5.32 29.93 29.35
CA LYS A 32 -5.19 28.54 28.89
C LYS A 32 -5.21 28.51 27.36
N PRO A 33 -4.47 27.58 26.71
CA PRO A 33 -4.55 27.42 25.26
C PRO A 33 -5.98 27.11 24.83
N GLN A 34 -6.49 27.86 23.85
CA GLN A 34 -7.82 27.68 23.29
C GLN A 34 -7.73 27.40 21.79
N LEU A 35 -8.53 26.44 21.34
CA LEU A 35 -8.74 26.20 19.92
C LEU A 35 -9.87 27.11 19.46
N SER A 36 -9.55 28.11 18.65
CA SER A 36 -10.56 28.95 17.99
C SER A 36 -10.72 28.49 16.54
N LEU A 37 -11.96 28.35 16.11
CA LEU A 37 -12.31 28.16 14.70
C LEU A 37 -12.70 29.54 14.18
N PRO A 38 -11.82 30.25 13.46
CA PRO A 38 -12.08 31.63 13.05
C PRO A 38 -13.14 31.74 11.95
N VAL A 39 -13.53 30.61 11.35
CA VAL A 39 -14.50 30.56 10.26
C VAL A 39 -15.91 30.44 10.85
N ALA A 40 -16.84 31.24 10.33
CA ALA A 40 -18.24 31.15 10.69
C ALA A 40 -18.77 29.73 10.41
N ARG A 41 -19.63 29.24 11.31
CA ARG A 41 -20.32 27.97 11.11
C ARG A 41 -21.23 28.09 9.87
N MET A 42 -20.98 27.25 8.87
CA MET A 42 -21.82 27.11 7.69
C MET A 42 -23.11 26.34 8.06
N ASP A 43 -24.26 26.78 7.56
CA ASP A 43 -25.50 26.02 7.69
C ASP A 43 -25.39 24.72 6.87
N ALA A 44 -26.02 23.65 7.32
CA ALA A 44 -25.96 22.36 6.64
C ALA A 44 -26.46 22.42 5.19
N ARG A 45 -27.39 23.35 4.88
CA ARG A 45 -27.94 23.55 3.53
C ARG A 45 -26.94 24.15 2.55
N ASP A 46 -25.96 24.90 3.05
CA ASP A 46 -24.95 25.60 2.26
C ASP A 46 -23.69 24.73 2.04
N ILE A 47 -23.64 23.54 2.64
CA ILE A 47 -22.53 22.60 2.46
C ILE A 47 -22.59 21.99 1.06
N VAL A 48 -21.68 22.41 0.19
CA VAL A 48 -21.50 21.82 -1.14
C VAL A 48 -20.46 20.70 -1.08
N ILE A 49 -20.90 19.46 -1.31
CA ILE A 49 -19.99 18.31 -1.42
C ILE A 49 -19.62 18.13 -2.89
N SER A 50 -18.37 18.45 -3.24
CA SER A 50 -17.87 18.26 -4.61
C SER A 50 -17.81 16.78 -4.98
N GLU A 51 -18.61 16.39 -5.98
CA GLU A 51 -18.62 15.02 -6.52
C GLU A 51 -17.25 14.61 -7.07
N ASP A 52 -16.53 15.54 -7.72
CA ASP A 52 -15.18 15.29 -8.24
C ASP A 52 -14.19 14.95 -7.12
N ILE A 53 -14.27 15.65 -5.98
CA ILE A 53 -13.43 15.35 -4.82
C ILE A 53 -13.79 13.98 -4.24
N LEU A 54 -15.09 13.64 -4.16
CA LEU A 54 -15.53 12.33 -3.70
C LEU A 54 -15.05 11.20 -4.62
N LYS A 55 -15.16 11.37 -5.94
CA LYS A 55 -14.65 10.41 -6.93
C LYS A 55 -13.14 10.21 -6.77
N LYS A 56 -12.37 11.29 -6.67
CA LYS A 56 -10.91 11.22 -6.44
C LYS A 56 -10.52 10.55 -5.12
N ARG A 57 -11.34 10.69 -4.07
CA ARG A 57 -11.12 10.00 -2.79
C ARG A 57 -11.45 8.51 -2.89
N LYS A 58 -12.54 8.16 -3.56
CA LYS A 58 -12.92 6.77 -3.81
C LYS A 58 -11.87 6.05 -4.64
N GLU A 59 -11.36 6.67 -5.69
CA GLU A 59 -10.33 6.07 -6.54
C GLU A 59 -9.04 5.81 -5.76
N ARG A 60 -8.55 6.80 -5.01
CA ARG A 60 -7.38 6.60 -4.13
C ARG A 60 -7.58 5.52 -3.08
N ALA A 61 -8.79 5.37 -2.56
CA ALA A 61 -9.10 4.28 -1.62
C ALA A 61 -9.04 2.92 -2.32
N ARG A 62 -9.57 2.83 -3.54
CA ARG A 62 -9.51 1.63 -4.38
C ARG A 62 -8.07 1.25 -4.71
N GLU A 63 -7.26 2.19 -5.21
CA GLU A 63 -5.84 1.97 -5.52
C GLU A 63 -5.07 1.39 -4.32
N ARG A 64 -5.33 1.92 -3.11
CA ARG A 64 -4.73 1.41 -1.86
C ARG A 64 -5.17 0.00 -1.52
N THR A 65 -6.46 -0.30 -1.69
CA THR A 65 -6.99 -1.65 -1.48
C THR A 65 -6.39 -2.64 -2.47
N ASP A 66 -6.35 -2.29 -3.75
CA ASP A 66 -5.79 -3.13 -4.80
C ASP A 66 -4.29 -3.38 -4.58
N ALA A 67 -3.54 -2.36 -4.13
CA ALA A 67 -2.14 -2.52 -3.74
C ALA A 67 -1.97 -3.49 -2.55
N MET A 68 -2.87 -3.46 -1.58
CA MET A 68 -2.85 -4.39 -0.44
C MET A 68 -3.21 -5.82 -0.87
N ILE A 69 -4.21 -5.98 -1.73
CA ILE A 69 -4.57 -7.28 -2.33
C ILE A 69 -3.35 -7.84 -3.06
N HIS A 70 -2.72 -7.04 -3.92
CA HIS A 70 -1.50 -7.43 -4.62
C HIS A 70 -0.38 -7.83 -3.64
N TYR A 71 -0.19 -7.07 -2.57
CA TYR A 71 0.80 -7.38 -1.53
C TYR A 71 0.54 -8.73 -0.88
N VAL A 72 -0.70 -9.13 -0.61
CA VAL A 72 -1.04 -10.41 0.02
C VAL A 72 -0.95 -11.56 -0.97
N GLU A 73 -1.53 -11.41 -2.16
CA GLU A 73 -1.65 -12.47 -3.16
C GLU A 73 -0.35 -12.79 -3.91
N SER A 74 0.59 -11.84 -3.97
CA SER A 74 1.86 -12.07 -4.66
C SER A 74 2.70 -13.14 -3.96
N LYS A 75 2.87 -14.29 -4.63
CA LYS A 75 3.75 -15.38 -4.17
C LYS A 75 5.17 -15.31 -4.73
N THR A 76 5.40 -14.44 -5.73
CA THR A 76 6.62 -14.49 -6.57
C THR A 76 7.55 -13.29 -6.44
N LYS A 77 7.31 -12.41 -5.48
CA LYS A 77 8.14 -11.22 -5.24
C LYS A 77 8.49 -11.09 -3.77
N CYS A 78 9.64 -10.47 -3.50
CA CYS A 78 10.08 -10.16 -2.16
C CYS A 78 9.16 -9.13 -1.49
N ARG A 79 8.63 -9.44 -0.30
CA ARG A 79 7.71 -8.57 0.45
C ARG A 79 8.29 -7.18 0.69
N SER A 80 9.56 -7.09 1.09
CA SER A 80 10.21 -5.78 1.32
C SER A 80 10.33 -4.95 0.04
N GLN A 81 10.67 -5.55 -1.10
CA GLN A 81 10.73 -4.82 -2.37
C GLN A 81 9.35 -4.29 -2.77
N MET A 82 8.29 -5.07 -2.53
CA MET A 82 6.92 -4.62 -2.80
C MET A 82 6.52 -3.42 -1.94
N LEU A 83 6.89 -3.44 -0.65
CA LEU A 83 6.65 -2.31 0.26
C LEU A 83 7.43 -1.07 -0.17
N LEU A 84 8.73 -1.22 -0.46
CA LEU A 84 9.59 -0.13 -0.93
C LEU A 84 9.02 0.49 -2.22
N ALA A 85 8.65 -0.33 -3.19
CA ALA A 85 8.06 0.13 -4.44
C ALA A 85 6.75 0.91 -4.22
N TYR A 86 5.89 0.47 -3.28
CA TYR A 86 4.65 1.18 -2.94
C TYR A 86 4.92 2.58 -2.36
N PHE A 87 6.04 2.78 -1.65
CA PHE A 87 6.47 4.08 -1.14
C PHE A 87 7.37 4.87 -2.11
N GLY A 88 7.57 4.38 -3.33
CA GLY A 88 8.32 5.07 -4.39
C GLY A 88 9.79 4.66 -4.51
N GLU A 89 10.23 3.64 -3.78
CA GLU A 89 11.61 3.13 -3.81
C GLU A 89 11.69 1.87 -4.70
N THR A 90 12.04 2.04 -5.98
CA THR A 90 12.06 0.93 -6.95
C THR A 90 13.40 0.23 -7.08
N ASP A 91 14.50 0.88 -6.71
CA ASP A 91 15.85 0.30 -6.78
C ASP A 91 16.20 -0.33 -5.42
N SER A 92 15.78 -1.57 -5.23
CA SER A 92 16.00 -2.30 -3.97
C SER A 92 16.41 -3.74 -4.22
N TYR A 93 17.28 -4.25 -3.35
CA TYR A 93 17.69 -5.64 -3.36
C TYR A 93 16.69 -6.52 -2.61
N ARG A 94 16.70 -7.83 -2.89
CA ARG A 94 15.90 -8.82 -2.15
C ARG A 94 16.34 -8.82 -0.68
N CYS A 95 15.38 -8.82 0.25
CA CYS A 95 15.69 -8.69 1.68
C CYS A 95 16.28 -9.95 2.33
N GLY A 96 16.16 -11.12 1.69
CA GLY A 96 16.69 -12.39 2.22
C GLY A 96 15.90 -13.03 3.37
N VAL A 97 15.01 -12.28 4.04
CA VAL A 97 14.34 -12.71 5.29
C VAL A 97 12.83 -12.92 5.19
N CYS A 98 12.18 -12.53 4.09
CA CYS A 98 10.74 -12.77 3.90
C CYS A 98 10.46 -14.22 3.48
N ASP A 99 9.20 -14.64 3.61
CA ASP A 99 8.65 -15.93 3.17
C ASP A 99 9.13 -16.32 1.76
N PHE A 100 8.93 -15.44 0.78
CA PHE A 100 9.40 -15.64 -0.59
C PHE A 100 10.92 -15.83 -0.66
N CYS A 101 11.69 -15.01 0.06
CA CYS A 101 13.15 -15.09 -0.01
C CYS A 101 13.70 -16.37 0.62
N ILE A 102 13.12 -16.80 1.75
CA ILE A 102 13.51 -18.03 2.44
C ILE A 102 13.27 -19.22 1.53
N GLU A 103 12.08 -19.32 0.93
CA GLU A 103 11.76 -20.40 0.00
C GLU A 103 12.64 -20.39 -1.25
N ARG A 104 12.84 -19.21 -1.83
CA ARG A 104 13.69 -19.03 -3.00
C ARG A 104 15.16 -19.39 -2.73
N ASN A 105 15.65 -19.20 -1.51
CA ASN A 105 17.03 -19.55 -1.13
C ASN A 105 17.24 -21.07 -0.98
N LYS A 106 16.17 -21.87 -0.73
CA LYS A 106 16.24 -23.34 -0.69
C LYS A 106 16.63 -23.97 -2.03
N LEU A 107 16.50 -23.23 -3.13
CA LEU A 107 16.85 -23.71 -4.46
C LEU A 107 18.36 -23.77 -4.71
N GLU A 108 19.19 -23.32 -3.75
CA GLU A 108 20.67 -23.40 -3.81
C GLU A 108 21.27 -22.90 -5.14
N MET A 109 20.69 -21.82 -5.66
CA MET A 109 21.05 -21.25 -6.95
C MET A 109 21.14 -19.74 -6.85
N SER A 110 22.02 -19.15 -7.66
CA SER A 110 22.18 -17.70 -7.65
C SER A 110 20.93 -17.01 -8.20
N SER A 111 20.75 -15.73 -7.85
CA SER A 111 19.67 -14.91 -8.40
C SER A 111 19.75 -14.82 -9.93
N LEU A 112 20.97 -14.71 -10.47
CA LEU A 112 21.22 -14.59 -11.91
C LEU A 112 20.89 -15.89 -12.67
N GLU A 113 21.33 -17.04 -12.13
CA GLU A 113 21.04 -18.36 -12.72
C GLU A 113 19.54 -18.60 -12.84
N PHE A 114 18.80 -18.34 -11.78
CA PHE A 114 17.35 -18.54 -11.79
C PHE A 114 16.62 -17.58 -12.71
N GLU A 115 16.99 -16.30 -12.73
CA GLU A 115 16.31 -15.35 -13.60
C GLU A 115 16.54 -15.71 -15.06
N THR A 116 17.76 -16.15 -15.39
CA THR A 116 18.10 -16.68 -16.73
C THR A 116 17.23 -17.88 -17.09
N VAL A 117 17.12 -18.89 -16.21
CA VAL A 117 16.28 -20.08 -16.47
C VAL A 117 14.81 -19.72 -16.56
N LYS A 118 14.31 -18.88 -15.65
CA LYS A 118 12.92 -18.43 -15.63
C LYS A 118 12.55 -17.67 -16.90
N GLU A 119 13.44 -16.81 -17.40
CA GLU A 119 13.22 -16.03 -18.62
C GLU A 119 13.22 -16.94 -19.85
N GLN A 120 14.17 -17.89 -19.95
CA GLN A 120 14.15 -18.92 -21.00
C GLN A 120 12.87 -19.77 -20.96
N VAL A 121 12.47 -20.26 -19.79
CA VAL A 121 11.23 -21.04 -19.62
C VAL A 121 10.02 -20.22 -20.03
N LYS A 122 9.98 -18.94 -19.67
CA LYS A 122 8.90 -18.03 -20.05
C LYS A 122 8.84 -17.84 -21.57
N GLU A 123 9.97 -17.59 -22.23
CA GLU A 123 10.03 -17.44 -23.70
C GLU A 123 9.62 -18.71 -24.44
N LEU A 124 10.12 -19.88 -24.01
CA LEU A 124 9.80 -21.17 -24.62
C LEU A 124 8.29 -21.48 -24.51
N LEU A 125 7.73 -21.29 -23.31
CA LEU A 125 6.31 -21.58 -23.04
C LEU A 125 5.35 -20.54 -23.61
N TYR A 126 5.82 -19.33 -23.93
CA TYR A 126 5.01 -18.35 -24.68
C TYR A 126 4.84 -18.76 -26.14
N ASN A 127 5.84 -19.42 -26.72
CA ASN A 127 5.81 -19.88 -28.11
C ASN A 127 4.98 -21.17 -28.26
N LYS A 128 5.17 -22.14 -27.36
CA LYS A 128 4.47 -23.43 -27.43
C LYS A 128 4.38 -24.08 -26.04
N PRO A 129 3.22 -24.67 -25.66
CA PRO A 129 3.15 -25.58 -24.52
C PRO A 129 4.03 -26.81 -24.77
N MET A 130 4.89 -27.15 -23.81
CA MET A 130 5.89 -28.23 -23.94
C MET A 130 5.80 -29.20 -22.78
N GLU A 131 6.19 -30.45 -22.99
CA GLU A 131 6.34 -31.42 -21.89
C GLU A 131 7.56 -31.08 -21.04
N LEU A 132 7.57 -31.52 -19.77
CA LEU A 132 8.69 -31.25 -18.85
C LEU A 132 10.04 -31.71 -19.43
N ALA A 133 10.08 -32.88 -20.05
CA ALA A 133 11.29 -33.42 -20.65
C ALA A 133 11.80 -32.57 -21.83
N GLU A 134 10.88 -32.10 -22.69
CA GLU A 134 11.24 -31.23 -23.81
C GLU A 134 11.71 -29.85 -23.32
N LEU A 135 11.07 -29.32 -22.28
CA LEU A 135 11.43 -28.04 -21.67
C LEU A 135 12.83 -28.10 -21.04
N VAL A 136 13.13 -29.16 -20.29
CA VAL A 136 14.44 -29.36 -19.65
C VAL A 136 15.56 -29.47 -20.71
N ASN A 137 15.29 -30.14 -21.84
CA ASN A 137 16.25 -30.25 -22.94
C ASN A 137 16.41 -28.93 -23.73
N ALA A 138 15.39 -28.09 -23.79
CA ALA A 138 15.41 -26.83 -24.52
C ALA A 138 16.11 -25.69 -23.75
N VAL A 139 16.09 -25.73 -22.41
CA VAL A 139 16.77 -24.77 -21.54
C VAL A 139 18.28 -24.94 -21.67
N ARG A 140 18.98 -23.87 -22.04
CA ARG A 140 20.44 -23.88 -22.26
C ARG A 140 21.16 -23.31 -21.04
N ASN A 141 22.35 -23.83 -20.76
CA ASN A 141 23.26 -23.38 -19.69
C ASN A 141 22.74 -23.60 -18.25
N SER A 142 22.00 -24.69 -18.00
CA SER A 142 21.63 -25.10 -16.64
C SER A 142 21.62 -26.61 -16.50
N LYS A 143 21.95 -27.11 -15.31
CA LYS A 143 21.85 -28.54 -14.99
C LYS A 143 20.37 -28.93 -14.96
N GLU A 144 20.03 -30.12 -15.47
CA GLU A 144 18.66 -30.64 -15.50
C GLU A 144 17.97 -30.56 -14.13
N ASP A 145 18.68 -30.96 -13.06
CA ASP A 145 18.19 -30.90 -11.68
C ASP A 145 17.83 -29.47 -11.23
N LYS A 146 18.62 -28.47 -11.63
CA LYS A 146 18.32 -27.06 -11.36
C LYS A 146 17.09 -26.60 -12.14
N THR A 147 16.97 -26.96 -13.42
CA THR A 147 15.82 -26.60 -14.26
C THR A 147 14.53 -27.20 -13.72
N ILE A 148 14.54 -28.47 -13.32
CA ILE A 148 13.39 -29.14 -12.69
C ILE A 148 12.95 -28.42 -11.42
N LYS A 149 13.91 -28.05 -10.55
CA LYS A 149 13.62 -27.27 -9.33
C LYS A 149 12.99 -25.92 -9.64
N VAL A 150 13.43 -25.22 -10.69
CA VAL A 150 12.80 -23.95 -11.12
C VAL A 150 11.39 -24.18 -11.64
N VAL A 151 11.17 -25.22 -12.44
CA VAL A 151 9.84 -25.54 -12.99
C VAL A 151 8.87 -25.94 -11.87
N GLN A 152 9.29 -26.79 -10.93
CA GLN A 152 8.52 -27.13 -9.74
C GLN A 152 8.16 -25.88 -8.95
N TRP A 153 9.14 -25.02 -8.65
CA TRP A 153 8.91 -23.77 -7.96
C TRP A 153 7.91 -22.86 -8.70
N LEU A 154 7.98 -22.79 -10.03
CA LEU A 154 7.05 -22.01 -10.85
C LEU A 154 5.63 -22.59 -10.87
N VAL A 155 5.48 -23.91 -10.79
CA VAL A 155 4.18 -24.59 -10.64
C VAL A 155 3.60 -24.31 -9.25
N ASP A 156 4.40 -24.48 -8.19
CA ASP A 156 3.98 -24.24 -6.80
C ASP A 156 3.55 -22.78 -6.56
N ASN A 157 4.17 -21.85 -7.29
CA ASN A 157 3.86 -20.43 -7.26
C ASN A 157 2.80 -19.99 -8.30
N GLU A 158 2.09 -20.94 -8.89
CA GLU A 158 1.00 -20.73 -9.85
C GLU A 158 1.38 -19.91 -11.10
N LYS A 159 2.65 -19.88 -11.48
CA LYS A 159 3.11 -19.26 -12.74
C LYS A 159 2.97 -20.22 -13.92
N LEU A 160 3.07 -21.51 -13.66
CA LEU A 160 2.89 -22.58 -14.63
C LEU A 160 1.69 -23.45 -14.26
N PHE A 161 1.01 -23.98 -15.27
CA PHE A 161 -0.04 -24.97 -15.11
C PHE A 161 0.13 -26.08 -16.15
N TYR A 162 -0.40 -27.27 -15.83
CA TYR A 162 -0.48 -28.38 -16.78
C TYR A 162 -1.80 -28.27 -17.55
N ASN A 163 -1.74 -28.31 -18.89
CA ASN A 163 -2.90 -28.41 -19.76
C ASN A 163 -3.49 -29.83 -19.75
N GLU A 164 -4.66 -30.01 -20.38
CA GLU A 164 -5.31 -31.32 -20.54
C GLU A 164 -4.43 -32.37 -21.25
N GLU A 165 -3.47 -31.92 -22.06
CA GLU A 165 -2.46 -32.77 -22.73
C GLU A 165 -1.20 -33.04 -21.87
N ASN A 166 -1.24 -32.72 -20.57
CA ASN A 166 -0.11 -32.83 -19.64
C ASN A 166 1.14 -32.01 -20.02
N LYS A 167 0.95 -30.94 -20.81
CA LYS A 167 2.00 -29.99 -21.21
C LYS A 167 1.99 -28.77 -20.29
N LEU A 168 3.16 -28.25 -19.98
CA LEU A 168 3.31 -27.01 -19.20
C LEU A 168 2.93 -25.81 -20.06
N ALA A 169 2.18 -24.88 -19.49
CA ALA A 169 1.83 -23.61 -20.11
C ALA A 169 2.00 -22.46 -19.10
N TRP A 170 2.34 -21.27 -19.61
CA TRP A 170 2.50 -20.08 -18.78
C TRP A 170 1.14 -19.43 -18.48
N LYS A 171 0.83 -19.19 -17.19
CA LYS A 171 -0.40 -18.51 -16.78
C LYS A 171 -0.33 -17.04 -17.19
N LYS A 172 -1.22 -16.63 -18.10
CA LYS A 172 -1.35 -15.24 -18.56
C LYS A 172 -1.85 -14.33 -17.45
#